data_AF-A0A433PZ35-F1
#
_entry.id   AF-A0A433PZ35-F1
#
_cell.length_a   1.000
_cell.length_b   1.000
_cell.length_c   1.000
_cell.angle_alpha   90.00
_cell.angle_beta   90.00
_cell.angle_gamma   90.00
#
_symmetry.space_group_name_H-M   'P 1'
#
loop_
_entity.id
_entity.type
_entity.pdbx_description
1 polymer ?
#
loop_
_entity_poly.entity_id
_entity_poly.type
_entity_poly.pdbx_seq_one_letter_code
_entity_poly.pdbx_strand_id
1 'polypeptide(L)'
;MSSILDRSPLPSFRLGHRQLLYQQLCLKLREALWRYDYEAACSVLNLLVLCRETEWDHFWAVAINVLNQVARNKTDCLRFLQISHNRVSALHKEDVLLEIVRYQISSQMYQEAYESIETYITISPYNLNSRLHGYMGVLAIRRWQSKIDEPSGKDFTVAEKDRDEQDGFDDNESSNPQNTHASRWFKNAKDHLLRSLELDMSNDMFLRYYVQLLHSEHKNDEIQDILIRFRDHDPSNLIAHRWVKQALSTKQFTPGITLLCGLFLYRLLFEFLRAERSQSNEWVLSALAYVRLDPKSPRDLVLEPLLSYYEKAIGTSTILSSQPPNLLSSMLDSSRRSDSTGPEQITELGKKMIELLLDRFEHGDDDPWLVDKLTNVLAHFKSIGPAHLNANSTHWFSLYTRFSPRKISPAVCLAFKHLCEGGELVVKDEEGELAKGEEDDLEEEDEESELAVENEEGGE
;
A
#
# COMPACT_ATOMS: atom_id res chain seq x y z
N MET A 1 -18.49 -17.58 -39.56
CA MET A 1 -17.63 -16.38 -39.56
C MET A 1 -17.20 -16.09 -40.99
N SER A 2 -18.04 -15.43 -41.78
CA SER A 2 -17.81 -15.17 -43.21
C SER A 2 -18.32 -13.77 -43.60
N SER A 3 -17.47 -13.03 -44.31
CA SER A 3 -17.74 -11.81 -45.10
C SER A 3 -18.17 -10.52 -44.35
N ILE A 4 -17.19 -9.72 -43.91
CA ILE A 4 -17.36 -8.34 -43.36
C ILE A 4 -16.67 -7.26 -44.24
N LEU A 5 -16.19 -7.61 -45.44
CA LEU A 5 -15.39 -6.68 -46.26
C LEU A 5 -15.93 -6.44 -47.67
N ASP A 6 -17.23 -6.21 -47.80
CA ASP A 6 -17.76 -5.59 -49.01
C ASP A 6 -18.12 -4.12 -48.74
N ARG A 7 -17.19 -3.22 -49.13
CA ARG A 7 -17.31 -1.77 -48.95
C ARG A 7 -17.82 -1.14 -50.24
N SER A 8 -19.15 -1.02 -50.36
CA SER A 8 -19.75 -0.10 -51.32
C SER A 8 -19.80 1.32 -50.72
N PRO A 9 -19.47 2.38 -51.49
CA PRO A 9 -19.49 3.76 -51.01
C PRO A 9 -20.94 4.28 -50.97
N LEU A 10 -21.44 4.60 -49.78
CA LEU A 10 -22.80 5.13 -49.60
C LEU A 10 -22.81 6.67 -49.60
N PRO A 11 -23.91 7.29 -50.11
CA PRO A 11 -24.00 8.70 -50.44
C PRO A 11 -24.12 9.63 -49.21
N SER A 12 -23.73 10.88 -49.43
CA SER A 12 -23.38 11.97 -48.50
C SER A 12 -24.48 12.51 -47.55
N PHE A 13 -25.64 11.87 -47.46
CA PHE A 13 -26.77 12.31 -46.60
C PHE A 13 -26.76 11.73 -45.16
N ARG A 14 -25.73 10.96 -44.77
CA ARG A 14 -25.75 10.11 -43.55
C ARG A 14 -24.99 10.62 -42.32
N LEU A 15 -24.35 11.78 -42.38
CA LEU A 15 -23.49 12.28 -41.29
C LEU A 15 -24.29 12.63 -40.02
N GLY A 16 -25.43 13.31 -40.16
CA GLY A 16 -26.25 13.72 -39.01
C GLY A 16 -26.85 12.56 -38.21
N HIS A 17 -27.26 11.47 -38.89
CA HIS A 17 -27.86 10.33 -38.20
C HIS A 17 -26.81 9.52 -37.39
N ARG A 18 -25.58 9.39 -37.91
CA ARG A 18 -24.49 8.72 -37.18
C ARG A 18 -24.07 9.50 -35.93
N GLN A 19 -23.96 10.82 -36.05
CA GLN A 19 -23.63 11.68 -34.92
C GLN A 19 -24.71 11.62 -33.83
N LEU A 20 -25.99 11.56 -34.22
CA LEU A 20 -27.09 11.39 -33.28
C LEU A 20 -27.05 10.03 -32.56
N LEU A 21 -26.76 8.94 -33.28
CA LEU A 21 -26.56 7.62 -32.66
C LEU A 21 -25.37 7.60 -31.69
N TYR A 22 -24.25 8.22 -32.07
CA TYR A 22 -23.09 8.38 -31.19
C TYR A 22 -23.46 9.13 -29.89
N GLN A 23 -24.16 10.26 -30.00
CA GLN A 23 -24.64 11.00 -28.83
C GLN A 23 -25.57 10.17 -27.95
N GLN A 24 -26.48 9.38 -28.54
CA GLN A 24 -27.34 8.47 -27.79
C GLN A 24 -26.56 7.38 -27.07
N LEU A 25 -25.52 6.80 -27.70
CA LEU A 25 -24.65 5.82 -27.05
C LEU A 25 -23.88 6.46 -25.89
N CYS A 26 -23.34 7.67 -26.05
CA CYS A 26 -22.68 8.38 -24.95
C CYS A 26 -23.63 8.67 -23.77
N LEU A 27 -24.89 9.04 -24.04
CA LEU A 27 -25.90 9.23 -23.00
C LEU A 27 -26.22 7.92 -22.27
N LYS A 28 -26.37 6.82 -23.00
CA LYS A 28 -26.59 5.49 -22.42
C LYS A 28 -25.41 5.01 -21.59
N LEU A 29 -24.18 5.25 -22.06
CA LEU A 29 -22.97 4.94 -21.30
C LEU A 29 -22.97 5.71 -19.98
N ARG A 30 -23.25 7.01 -20.02
CA ARG A 30 -23.32 7.86 -18.83
C ARG A 30 -24.39 7.37 -17.85
N GLU A 31 -25.57 7.00 -18.34
CA GLU A 31 -26.66 6.46 -17.52
C GLU A 31 -26.27 5.13 -16.85
N ALA A 32 -25.65 4.21 -17.61
CA ALA A 32 -25.17 2.94 -17.09
C ALA A 32 -24.10 3.13 -15.99
N LEU A 33 -23.15 4.04 -16.21
CA LEU A 33 -22.13 4.41 -15.21
C LEU A 33 -22.74 5.01 -13.94
N TRP A 34 -23.74 5.88 -14.06
CA TRP A 34 -24.44 6.47 -12.92
C TRP A 34 -25.22 5.43 -12.09
N ARG A 35 -25.67 4.34 -12.73
CA ARG A 35 -26.32 3.21 -12.06
C ARG A 35 -25.34 2.15 -11.57
N TYR A 36 -24.04 2.33 -11.79
CA TYR A 36 -23.01 1.31 -11.54
C TYR A 36 -23.27 -0.02 -12.28
N ASP A 37 -24.01 0.02 -13.39
CA ASP A 37 -24.26 -1.14 -14.24
C ASP A 37 -23.14 -1.28 -15.27
N TYR A 38 -22.04 -1.90 -14.82
CA TYR A 38 -20.84 -2.00 -15.64
C TYR A 38 -21.01 -2.98 -16.83
N GLU A 39 -21.87 -3.99 -16.76
CA GLU A 39 -22.13 -4.91 -17.88
C GLU A 39 -22.83 -4.19 -19.04
N ALA A 40 -23.84 -3.37 -18.72
CA ALA A 40 -24.48 -2.50 -19.70
C ALA A 40 -23.49 -1.47 -20.26
N ALA A 41 -22.67 -0.85 -19.41
CA ALA A 41 -21.63 0.09 -19.83
C ALA A 41 -20.63 -0.58 -20.80
N CYS A 42 -20.16 -1.79 -20.50
CA CYS A 42 -19.26 -2.57 -21.35
C CYS A 42 -19.88 -2.86 -22.72
N SER A 43 -21.16 -3.23 -22.76
CA SER A 43 -21.90 -3.45 -24.01
C SER A 43 -21.95 -2.19 -24.88
N VAL A 44 -22.20 -1.03 -24.26
CA VAL A 44 -22.21 0.26 -24.97
C VAL A 44 -20.80 0.65 -25.45
N LEU A 45 -19.77 0.40 -24.63
CA LEU A 45 -18.37 0.65 -25.00
C LEU A 45 -17.97 -0.18 -26.22
N ASN A 46 -18.34 -1.46 -26.28
CA ASN A 46 -18.06 -2.32 -27.44
C ASN A 46 -18.65 -1.76 -28.74
N LEU A 47 -19.82 -1.10 -28.67
CA LEU A 47 -20.40 -0.41 -29.82
C LEU A 47 -19.64 0.88 -30.17
N LEU A 48 -19.27 1.67 -29.16
CA LEU A 48 -18.53 2.92 -29.34
C LEU A 48 -17.13 2.70 -29.95
N VAL A 49 -16.47 1.57 -29.66
CA VAL A 49 -15.19 1.18 -30.30
C VAL A 49 -15.30 1.08 -31.83
N LEU A 50 -16.48 0.72 -32.34
CA LEU A 50 -16.74 0.56 -33.77
C LEU A 50 -17.10 1.88 -34.46
N CYS A 51 -17.49 2.90 -33.69
CA CYS A 51 -17.81 4.23 -34.22
C CYS A 51 -16.53 4.98 -34.62
N ARG A 52 -16.59 5.70 -35.74
CA ARG A 52 -15.46 6.55 -36.21
C ARG A 52 -15.43 7.91 -35.51
N GLU A 53 -16.59 8.31 -35.02
CA GLU A 53 -16.86 9.57 -34.33
C GLU A 53 -16.36 9.54 -32.87
N THR A 54 -15.86 8.41 -32.39
CA THR A 54 -15.39 8.25 -31.01
C THR A 54 -14.10 9.02 -30.78
N GLU A 55 -14.17 9.98 -29.85
CA GLU A 55 -13.02 10.71 -29.32
C GLU A 55 -12.20 9.80 -28.40
N TRP A 56 -11.20 9.14 -28.98
CA TRP A 56 -10.40 8.12 -28.29
C TRP A 56 -9.71 8.65 -27.03
N ASP A 57 -9.26 9.91 -27.02
CA ASP A 57 -8.47 10.53 -25.95
C ASP A 57 -9.16 10.50 -24.58
N HIS A 58 -10.48 10.71 -24.53
CA HIS A 58 -11.26 10.62 -23.29
C HIS A 58 -11.86 9.22 -23.10
N PHE A 59 -12.17 8.56 -24.21
CA PHE A 59 -12.89 7.30 -24.23
C PHE A 59 -12.08 6.16 -23.60
N TRP A 60 -10.78 6.05 -23.89
CA TRP A 60 -9.98 4.91 -23.46
C TRP A 60 -9.88 4.80 -21.92
N ALA A 61 -9.77 5.93 -21.22
CA ALA A 61 -9.66 5.98 -19.76
C ALA A 61 -10.98 5.57 -19.05
N VAL A 62 -12.12 5.97 -19.61
CA VAL A 62 -13.44 5.52 -19.12
C VAL A 62 -13.61 4.03 -19.40
N ALA A 63 -13.24 3.60 -20.61
CA ALA A 63 -13.39 2.22 -21.04
C ALA A 63 -12.55 1.26 -20.19
N ILE A 64 -11.30 1.61 -19.86
CA ILE A 64 -10.48 0.76 -19.01
C ILE A 64 -11.05 0.64 -17.59
N ASN A 65 -11.59 1.72 -17.02
CA ASN A 65 -12.21 1.66 -15.71
C ASN A 65 -13.40 0.68 -15.70
N VAL A 66 -14.28 0.76 -16.71
CA VAL A 66 -15.39 -0.18 -16.86
C VAL A 66 -14.89 -1.61 -17.08
N LEU A 67 -13.91 -1.80 -17.96
CA LEU A 67 -13.36 -3.12 -18.26
C LEU A 67 -12.71 -3.74 -17.01
N ASN A 68 -12.03 -2.97 -16.17
CA ASN A 68 -11.47 -3.49 -14.92
C ASN A 68 -12.53 -3.99 -13.92
N GLN A 69 -13.77 -3.49 -14.01
CA GLN A 69 -14.88 -3.97 -13.16
C GLN A 69 -15.60 -5.19 -13.74
N VAL A 70 -15.62 -5.35 -15.07
CA VAL A 70 -16.44 -6.36 -15.77
C VAL A 70 -15.62 -7.54 -16.29
N ALA A 71 -14.40 -7.26 -16.75
CA ALA A 71 -13.63 -8.22 -17.50
C ALA A 71 -13.19 -9.37 -16.60
N ARG A 72 -13.90 -10.49 -16.72
CA ARG A 72 -13.49 -11.77 -16.17
C ARG A 72 -12.23 -12.30 -16.87
N ASN A 73 -12.02 -11.88 -18.12
CA ASN A 73 -10.92 -12.32 -18.97
C ASN A 73 -9.91 -11.20 -19.21
N LYS A 74 -8.69 -11.44 -18.74
CA LYS A 74 -7.57 -10.49 -18.84
C LYS A 74 -7.13 -10.20 -20.28
N THR A 75 -7.36 -11.13 -21.19
CA THR A 75 -6.93 -11.00 -22.59
C THR A 75 -7.74 -9.97 -23.38
N ASP A 76 -9.02 -9.79 -23.05
CA ASP A 76 -9.88 -8.83 -23.76
C ASP A 76 -9.52 -7.38 -23.40
N CYS A 77 -9.17 -7.11 -22.14
CA CYS A 77 -8.65 -5.81 -21.71
C CYS A 77 -7.37 -5.43 -22.48
N LEU A 78 -6.43 -6.37 -22.60
CA LEU A 78 -5.19 -6.12 -23.33
C LEU A 78 -5.45 -5.86 -24.81
N ARG A 79 -6.32 -6.64 -25.44
CA ARG A 79 -6.71 -6.42 -26.84
C ARG A 79 -7.31 -5.03 -27.02
N PHE A 80 -8.19 -4.62 -26.11
CA PHE A 80 -8.77 -3.27 -26.13
C PHE A 80 -7.70 -2.18 -26.00
N LEU A 81 -6.75 -2.32 -25.06
CA LEU A 81 -5.68 -1.35 -24.86
C LEU A 81 -4.75 -1.26 -26.07
N GLN A 82 -4.41 -2.39 -26.70
CA GLN A 82 -3.62 -2.41 -27.93
C GLN A 82 -4.33 -1.70 -29.09
N ILE A 83 -5.64 -1.91 -29.23
CA ILE A 83 -6.45 -1.16 -30.22
C ILE A 83 -6.45 0.33 -29.87
N SER A 84 -6.62 0.67 -28.60
CA SER A 84 -6.65 2.06 -28.11
C SER A 84 -5.32 2.77 -28.38
N HIS A 85 -4.18 2.13 -28.10
CA HIS A 85 -2.84 2.67 -28.32
C HIS A 85 -2.61 3.13 -29.77
N ASN A 86 -3.20 2.42 -30.73
CA ASN A 86 -3.11 2.75 -32.15
C ASN A 86 -4.07 3.88 -32.58
N ARG A 87 -5.08 4.20 -31.78
CA ARG A 87 -6.15 5.16 -32.13
C ARG A 87 -6.11 6.46 -31.33
N VAL A 88 -5.53 6.45 -30.12
CA VAL A 88 -5.37 7.67 -29.31
C VAL A 88 -4.38 8.64 -29.95
N SER A 89 -4.53 9.92 -29.64
CA SER A 89 -3.58 10.95 -30.04
C SER A 89 -2.20 10.70 -29.45
N ALA A 90 -1.16 11.28 -30.05
CA ALA A 90 0.22 11.13 -29.60
C ALA A 90 0.43 11.51 -28.13
N LEU A 91 -0.38 12.43 -27.59
CA LEU A 91 -0.32 12.88 -26.21
C LEU A 91 -0.60 11.76 -25.19
N HIS A 92 -1.51 10.84 -25.52
CA HIS A 92 -1.93 9.77 -24.60
C HIS A 92 -1.31 8.41 -24.90
N LYS A 93 -0.48 8.30 -25.95
CA LYS A 93 0.12 7.01 -26.31
C LYS A 93 1.00 6.45 -25.18
N GLU A 94 1.75 7.30 -24.51
CA GLU A 94 2.58 6.89 -23.37
C GLU A 94 1.74 6.35 -22.22
N ASP A 95 0.64 7.03 -21.88
CA ASP A 95 -0.26 6.62 -20.80
C ASP A 95 -0.89 5.27 -21.10
N VAL A 96 -1.36 5.07 -22.34
CA VAL A 96 -1.95 3.80 -22.77
C VAL A 96 -0.89 2.69 -22.75
N LEU A 97 0.34 2.96 -23.20
CA LEU A 97 1.42 1.97 -23.15
C LEU A 97 1.80 1.60 -21.71
N LEU A 98 1.90 2.58 -20.81
CA LEU A 98 2.13 2.35 -19.39
C LEU A 98 1.05 1.44 -18.79
N GLU A 99 -0.19 1.65 -19.20
CA GLU A 99 -1.31 0.86 -18.70
C GLU A 99 -1.31 -0.57 -19.27
N ILE A 100 -0.93 -0.76 -20.55
CA ILE A 100 -0.68 -2.09 -21.14
C ILE A 100 0.38 -2.83 -20.31
N VAL A 101 1.50 -2.17 -20.02
CA VAL A 101 2.62 -2.74 -19.25
C VAL A 101 2.19 -3.12 -17.84
N ARG A 102 1.51 -2.24 -17.12
CA ARG A 102 0.97 -2.53 -15.78
C ARG A 102 0.07 -3.75 -15.81
N TYR A 103 -0.79 -3.83 -16.82
CA TYR A 103 -1.70 -4.94 -16.98
C TYR A 103 -0.97 -6.26 -17.24
N GLN A 104 0.04 -6.27 -18.12
CA GLN A 104 0.90 -7.42 -18.38
C GLN A 104 1.65 -7.86 -17.11
N ILE A 105 2.23 -6.92 -16.36
CA ILE A 105 2.91 -7.17 -15.08
C ILE A 105 1.94 -7.81 -14.05
N SER A 106 0.74 -7.25 -13.88
CA SER A 106 -0.28 -7.79 -12.98
C SER A 106 -0.78 -9.19 -13.38
N SER A 107 -0.58 -9.55 -14.65
CA SER A 107 -0.89 -10.85 -15.23
C SER A 107 0.31 -11.79 -15.26
N GLN A 108 1.44 -11.40 -14.66
CA GLN A 108 2.69 -12.14 -14.64
C GLN A 108 3.31 -12.40 -16.03
N MET A 109 2.89 -11.62 -17.05
CA MET A 109 3.42 -11.67 -18.42
C MET A 109 4.61 -10.72 -18.57
N TYR A 110 5.68 -11.01 -17.82
CA TYR A 110 6.85 -10.13 -17.73
C TYR A 110 7.64 -10.08 -19.04
N GLN A 111 7.61 -11.16 -19.83
CA GLN A 111 8.31 -11.24 -21.10
C GLN A 111 7.70 -10.25 -22.10
N GLU A 112 6.39 -10.34 -22.26
CA GLU A 112 5.58 -9.54 -23.16
C GLU A 112 5.58 -8.06 -22.75
N ALA A 113 5.57 -7.78 -21.43
CA ALA A 113 5.70 -6.44 -20.90
C ALA A 113 7.02 -5.78 -21.33
N TYR A 114 8.13 -6.51 -21.21
CA TYR A 114 9.44 -6.00 -21.60
C TYR A 114 9.51 -5.75 -23.11
N GLU A 115 9.09 -6.72 -23.93
CA GLU A 115 9.07 -6.59 -25.40
C GLU A 115 8.19 -5.43 -25.88
N SER A 116 7.05 -5.23 -25.20
CA SER A 116 6.14 -4.12 -25.48
C SER A 116 6.85 -2.77 -25.26
N ILE A 117 7.57 -2.59 -24.16
CA ILE A 117 8.32 -1.35 -23.91
C ILE A 117 9.50 -1.22 -24.87
N GLU A 118 10.28 -2.29 -25.07
CA GLU A 118 11.47 -2.30 -25.92
C GLU A 118 11.17 -1.81 -27.35
N THR A 119 10.01 -2.19 -27.86
CA THR A 119 9.54 -1.79 -29.20
C THR A 119 9.38 -0.27 -29.35
N TYR A 120 9.01 0.44 -28.28
CA TYR A 120 8.67 1.86 -28.34
C TYR A 120 9.66 2.79 -27.64
N ILE A 121 10.45 2.30 -26.68
CA ILE A 121 11.25 3.13 -25.75
C ILE A 121 12.29 4.02 -26.43
N THR A 122 12.73 3.69 -27.65
CA THR A 122 13.70 4.48 -28.40
C THR A 122 13.06 5.61 -29.22
N ILE A 123 11.73 5.61 -29.33
CA ILE A 123 10.96 6.51 -30.18
C ILE A 123 10.35 7.63 -29.32
N SER A 124 10.35 8.86 -29.84
CA SER A 124 9.63 9.97 -29.20
C SER A 124 8.11 9.81 -29.36
N PRO A 125 7.30 10.02 -28.31
CA PRO A 125 7.67 10.66 -27.05
C PRO A 125 8.10 9.69 -25.91
N TYR A 126 7.94 8.37 -26.09
CA TYR A 126 8.19 7.35 -25.06
C TYR A 126 9.60 7.39 -24.44
N ASN A 127 10.62 7.78 -25.20
CA ASN A 127 12.00 7.92 -24.73
C ASN A 127 12.22 9.04 -23.68
N LEU A 128 11.23 9.91 -23.49
CA LEU A 128 11.23 10.95 -22.46
C LEU A 128 10.39 10.58 -21.25
N ASN A 129 9.68 9.45 -21.29
CA ASN A 129 8.83 9.02 -20.19
C ASN A 129 9.65 8.30 -19.12
N SER A 130 9.82 8.94 -17.96
CA SER A 130 10.58 8.38 -16.84
C SER A 130 10.05 7.03 -16.37
N ARG A 131 8.71 6.84 -16.37
CA ARG A 131 8.07 5.62 -15.88
C ARG A 131 8.30 4.43 -16.80
N LEU A 132 8.27 4.63 -18.12
CA LEU A 132 8.54 3.55 -19.07
C LEU A 132 9.98 3.04 -18.92
N HIS A 133 10.96 3.93 -18.79
CA HIS A 133 12.34 3.56 -18.49
C HIS A 133 12.46 2.82 -17.14
N GLY A 134 11.78 3.29 -16.11
CA GLY A 134 11.78 2.64 -14.81
C GLY A 134 11.23 1.22 -14.85
N TYR A 135 10.07 1.01 -15.50
CA TYR A 135 9.50 -0.33 -15.69
C TYR A 135 10.38 -1.23 -16.54
N MET A 136 10.98 -0.72 -17.62
CA MET A 136 11.95 -1.45 -18.44
C MET A 136 13.12 -1.96 -17.59
N GLY A 137 13.64 -1.10 -16.71
CA GLY A 137 14.69 -1.45 -15.77
C GLY A 137 14.28 -2.53 -14.78
N VAL A 138 13.12 -2.39 -14.13
CA VAL A 138 12.59 -3.40 -13.18
C VAL A 138 12.37 -4.76 -13.86
N LEU A 139 11.84 -4.77 -15.09
CA LEU A 139 11.64 -5.98 -15.87
C LEU A 139 12.98 -6.64 -16.25
N ALA A 140 14.00 -5.84 -16.59
CA ALA A 140 15.35 -6.35 -16.84
C ALA A 140 15.98 -6.97 -15.59
N ILE A 141 15.81 -6.37 -14.39
CA ILE A 141 16.23 -6.98 -13.12
C ILE A 141 15.59 -8.36 -12.94
N ARG A 142 14.29 -8.45 -13.18
CA ARG A 142 13.55 -9.72 -13.01
C ARG A 142 14.12 -10.81 -13.91
N ARG A 143 14.41 -10.50 -15.18
CA ARG A 143 15.04 -11.45 -16.10
C ARG A 143 16.45 -11.85 -15.67
N TRP A 144 17.23 -10.88 -15.17
CA TRP A 144 18.55 -11.16 -14.63
C TRP A 144 18.48 -12.15 -13.44
N GLN A 145 17.55 -11.93 -12.51
CA GLN A 145 17.33 -12.82 -11.36
C GLN A 145 16.90 -14.22 -11.79
N SER A 146 15.93 -14.34 -12.70
CA SER A 146 15.49 -15.65 -13.22
C SER A 146 16.62 -16.45 -13.87
N LYS A 147 17.63 -15.78 -14.43
CA LYS A 147 18.80 -16.45 -15.01
C LYS A 147 19.85 -16.87 -13.99
N ILE A 148 19.91 -16.23 -12.83
CA ILE A 148 20.74 -16.67 -11.71
C ILE A 148 20.13 -17.90 -11.05
N ASP A 149 18.79 -17.93 -10.95
CA ASP A 149 18.06 -19.01 -10.28
C ASP A 149 17.89 -20.27 -11.14
N GLU A 150 18.10 -20.20 -12.46
CA GLU A 150 18.15 -21.39 -13.33
C GLU A 150 19.37 -22.24 -12.94
N PRO A 151 19.22 -23.38 -12.23
CA PRO A 151 20.36 -24.19 -11.85
C PRO A 151 21.04 -24.68 -13.13
N SER A 152 22.35 -24.51 -13.25
CA SER A 152 23.14 -24.89 -14.43
C SER A 152 23.23 -26.42 -14.66
N GLY A 153 22.28 -27.19 -14.11
CA GLY A 153 22.27 -28.64 -13.99
C GLY A 153 21.27 -29.33 -14.90
N LYS A 154 21.13 -28.89 -16.15
CA LYS A 154 20.77 -29.85 -17.22
C LYS A 154 22.07 -30.26 -17.89
N ASP A 155 22.62 -31.36 -17.38
CA ASP A 155 23.53 -32.23 -18.11
C ASP A 155 23.07 -32.29 -19.56
N PHE A 156 23.93 -31.77 -20.44
CA PHE A 156 23.85 -32.01 -21.86
C PHE A 156 24.16 -33.49 -22.06
N THR A 157 23.16 -34.35 -21.87
CA THR A 157 23.23 -35.75 -22.26
C THR A 157 23.37 -35.81 -23.77
N VAL A 158 24.63 -35.86 -24.20
CA VAL A 158 25.16 -36.70 -25.28
C VAL A 158 24.09 -37.23 -26.25
N ALA A 159 23.77 -36.47 -27.29
CA ALA A 159 23.23 -37.00 -28.55
C ALA A 159 23.26 -35.93 -29.64
N GLU A 160 24.44 -35.66 -30.19
CA GLU A 160 24.70 -35.56 -31.63
C GLU A 160 26.16 -35.11 -31.82
N LYS A 161 27.04 -36.07 -31.51
CA LYS A 161 28.37 -36.16 -32.09
C LYS A 161 28.13 -36.69 -33.51
N ASP A 162 28.46 -35.87 -34.51
CA ASP A 162 29.13 -36.26 -35.76
C ASP A 162 28.87 -35.22 -36.86
N ARG A 163 29.85 -34.33 -37.04
CA ARG A 163 30.47 -34.02 -38.36
C ARG A 163 31.61 -33.01 -38.21
N ASP A 164 32.80 -33.58 -38.36
CA ASP A 164 33.92 -33.11 -39.19
C ASP A 164 34.63 -31.79 -38.83
N GLU A 165 35.74 -31.99 -38.12
CA GLU A 165 37.09 -31.42 -38.33
C GLU A 165 37.25 -30.36 -39.45
N GLN A 166 37.72 -29.15 -39.11
CA GLN A 166 39.11 -28.72 -39.35
C GLN A 166 39.39 -27.24 -39.00
N ASP A 167 40.61 -27.04 -38.49
CA ASP A 167 41.44 -25.83 -38.46
C ASP A 167 41.09 -24.68 -37.50
N GLY A 168 41.59 -24.85 -36.27
CA GLY A 168 42.74 -24.08 -35.82
C GLY A 168 42.61 -22.55 -35.80
N PHE A 169 42.10 -22.01 -34.70
CA PHE A 169 42.61 -20.74 -34.17
C PHE A 169 42.54 -20.72 -32.64
N ASP A 170 43.71 -20.44 -32.07
CA ASP A 170 44.04 -20.35 -30.66
C ASP A 170 43.61 -18.97 -30.16
N ASP A 171 42.57 -18.93 -29.31
CA ASP A 171 42.33 -17.90 -28.29
C ASP A 171 41.19 -18.38 -27.39
N ASN A 172 41.57 -19.30 -26.51
CA ASN A 172 40.71 -19.95 -25.53
C ASN A 172 40.41 -19.00 -24.35
N GLU A 173 39.64 -17.94 -24.61
CA GLU A 173 38.90 -17.23 -23.57
C GLU A 173 37.46 -17.75 -23.59
N SER A 174 37.30 -18.93 -22.99
CA SER A 174 36.04 -19.62 -22.68
C SER A 174 35.13 -18.73 -21.83
N SER A 175 34.60 -17.70 -22.45
CA SER A 175 33.64 -16.75 -21.91
C SER A 175 32.30 -17.46 -21.95
N ASN A 176 31.99 -18.15 -20.85
CA ASN A 176 30.76 -18.88 -20.65
C ASN A 176 29.55 -18.00 -21.10
N PRO A 177 28.85 -18.34 -22.20
CA PRO A 177 27.85 -17.45 -22.81
C PRO A 177 26.67 -17.14 -21.88
N GLN A 178 26.41 -17.95 -20.85
CA GLN A 178 25.45 -17.61 -19.80
C GLN A 178 25.85 -16.38 -18.99
N ASN A 179 27.15 -16.17 -18.76
CA ASN A 179 27.64 -15.02 -18.00
C ASN A 179 27.52 -13.71 -18.81
N THR A 180 27.64 -13.77 -20.13
CA THR A 180 27.49 -12.60 -21.01
C THR A 180 26.04 -12.13 -21.09
N HIS A 181 25.07 -13.05 -21.13
CA HIS A 181 23.64 -12.70 -21.14
C HIS A 181 23.16 -12.10 -19.80
N ALA A 182 23.54 -12.70 -18.66
CA ALA A 182 23.18 -12.15 -17.34
C ALA A 182 23.77 -10.74 -17.15
N SER A 183 25.03 -10.54 -17.57
CA SER A 183 25.70 -9.23 -17.55
C SER A 183 24.97 -8.19 -18.42
N ARG A 184 24.46 -8.58 -19.60
CA ARG A 184 23.67 -7.69 -20.46
C ARG A 184 22.37 -7.23 -19.78
N TRP A 185 21.62 -8.13 -19.16
CA TRP A 185 20.38 -7.77 -18.44
C TRP A 185 20.65 -6.83 -17.27
N PHE A 186 21.70 -7.11 -16.51
CA PHE A 186 22.14 -6.26 -15.41
C PHE A 186 22.49 -4.84 -15.88
N LYS A 187 23.28 -4.74 -16.95
CA LYS A 187 23.64 -3.45 -17.56
C LYS A 187 22.41 -2.70 -18.07
N ASN A 188 21.54 -3.37 -18.82
CA ASN A 188 20.30 -2.76 -19.33
C ASN A 188 19.41 -2.25 -18.18
N ALA A 189 19.30 -3.01 -17.10
CA ALA A 189 18.55 -2.60 -15.92
C ALA A 189 19.13 -1.31 -15.31
N LYS A 190 20.46 -1.28 -15.13
CA LYS A 190 21.18 -0.11 -14.60
C LYS A 190 20.97 1.12 -15.48
N ASP A 191 21.19 0.99 -16.78
CA ASP A 191 21.10 2.10 -17.74
C ASP A 191 19.68 2.69 -17.78
N HIS A 192 18.64 1.85 -17.81
CA HIS A 192 17.25 2.32 -17.85
C HIS A 192 16.77 2.89 -16.52
N LEU A 193 17.18 2.33 -15.37
CA LEU A 193 16.84 2.90 -14.06
C LEU A 193 17.53 4.24 -13.84
N LEU A 194 18.81 4.36 -14.22
CA LEU A 194 19.51 5.64 -14.18
C LEU A 194 18.80 6.66 -15.08
N ARG A 195 18.44 6.28 -16.30
CA ARG A 195 17.71 7.15 -17.22
C ARG A 195 16.35 7.59 -16.67
N SER A 196 15.64 6.69 -15.99
CA SER A 196 14.37 6.99 -15.32
C SER A 196 14.56 8.10 -14.27
N LEU A 197 15.60 7.99 -13.43
CA LEU A 197 15.92 8.96 -12.38
C LEU A 197 16.42 10.30 -12.94
N GLU A 198 17.16 10.28 -14.06
CA GLU A 198 17.57 11.52 -14.74
C GLU A 198 16.38 12.30 -15.30
N LEU A 199 15.37 11.60 -15.81
CA LEU A 199 14.15 12.20 -16.35
C LEU A 199 13.21 12.69 -15.23
N ASP A 200 13.16 11.98 -14.11
CA ASP A 200 12.32 12.31 -12.96
C ASP A 200 12.96 11.85 -11.64
N MET A 201 13.68 12.77 -11.01
CA MET A 201 14.36 12.55 -9.73
C MET A 201 13.40 12.64 -8.52
N SER A 202 12.09 12.77 -8.73
CA SER A 202 11.09 12.69 -7.66
C SER A 202 10.55 11.27 -7.44
N ASN A 203 10.80 10.36 -8.40
CA ASN A 203 10.24 9.02 -8.40
C ASN A 203 11.05 8.04 -7.53
N ASP A 204 10.59 7.83 -6.30
CA ASP A 204 11.20 6.97 -5.30
C ASP A 204 11.10 5.46 -5.63
N MET A 205 10.07 5.06 -6.38
CA MET A 205 9.82 3.66 -6.73
C MET A 205 11.02 3.05 -7.45
N PHE A 206 11.59 3.75 -8.43
CA PHE A 206 12.71 3.25 -9.23
C PHE A 206 14.08 3.46 -8.57
N LEU A 207 14.21 4.49 -7.72
CA LEU A 207 15.41 4.73 -6.92
C LEU A 207 15.79 3.50 -6.10
N ARG A 208 14.79 2.87 -5.48
CA ARG A 208 14.98 1.67 -4.68
C ARG A 208 15.65 0.54 -5.46
N TYR A 209 15.20 0.28 -6.68
CA TYR A 209 15.77 -0.77 -7.52
C TYR A 209 17.17 -0.42 -8.00
N TYR A 210 17.41 0.86 -8.33
CA TYR A 210 18.73 1.32 -8.75
C TYR A 210 19.78 1.16 -7.64
N VAL A 211 19.44 1.60 -6.42
CA VAL A 211 20.33 1.45 -5.26
C VAL A 211 20.58 -0.03 -4.95
N GLN A 212 19.57 -0.90 -5.09
CA GLN A 212 19.75 -2.34 -4.91
C GLN A 212 20.77 -2.92 -5.92
N LEU A 213 20.74 -2.48 -7.18
CA LEU A 213 21.75 -2.88 -8.18
C LEU A 213 23.14 -2.36 -7.82
N LEU A 214 23.28 -1.09 -7.46
CA LEU A 214 24.57 -0.52 -7.05
C LEU A 214 25.14 -1.23 -5.82
N HIS A 215 24.26 -1.62 -4.89
CA HIS A 215 24.66 -2.36 -3.70
C HIS A 215 25.21 -3.74 -4.06
N SER A 216 24.64 -4.42 -5.06
CA SER A 216 25.16 -5.70 -5.57
C SER A 216 26.52 -5.56 -6.26
N GLU A 217 26.88 -4.38 -6.78
CA GLU A 217 28.23 -4.08 -7.30
C GLU A 217 29.19 -3.56 -6.21
N HIS A 218 28.74 -3.45 -4.96
CA HIS A 218 29.49 -2.83 -3.85
C HIS A 218 29.91 -1.36 -4.08
N LYS A 219 29.17 -0.61 -4.92
CA LYS A 219 29.45 0.80 -5.25
C LYS A 219 28.82 1.76 -4.25
N ASN A 220 29.29 1.74 -3.01
CA ASN A 220 28.71 2.53 -1.92
C ASN A 220 28.77 4.05 -2.14
N ASP A 221 29.84 4.54 -2.80
CA ASP A 221 30.00 5.97 -3.08
C ASP A 221 28.92 6.46 -4.07
N GLU A 222 28.65 5.70 -5.15
CA GLU A 222 27.59 6.01 -6.11
C GLU A 222 26.20 6.00 -5.45
N ILE A 223 25.98 5.10 -4.47
CA ILE A 223 24.74 5.03 -3.69
C ILE A 223 24.56 6.31 -2.85
N GLN A 224 25.61 6.74 -2.15
CA GLN A 224 25.53 7.97 -1.35
C GLN A 224 25.26 9.18 -2.24
N ASP A 225 25.97 9.29 -3.37
CA ASP A 225 25.81 10.39 -4.31
C ASP A 225 24.41 10.46 -4.92
N ILE A 226 23.82 9.33 -5.33
CA ILE A 226 22.46 9.34 -5.89
C ILE A 226 21.41 9.66 -4.82
N LEU A 227 21.58 9.15 -3.60
CA LEU A 227 20.64 9.41 -2.51
C LEU A 227 20.69 10.86 -2.02
N ILE A 228 21.88 11.46 -1.94
CA ILE A 228 22.04 12.89 -1.64
C ILE A 228 21.37 13.74 -2.73
N ARG A 229 21.65 13.45 -4.02
CA ARG A 229 21.02 14.16 -5.14
C ARG A 229 19.49 14.05 -5.12
N PHE A 230 18.96 12.86 -4.83
CA PHE A 230 17.52 12.64 -4.74
C PHE A 230 16.89 13.41 -3.57
N ARG A 231 17.51 13.39 -2.39
CA ARG A 231 17.09 14.18 -1.22
C ARG A 231 17.11 15.68 -1.50
N ASP A 232 18.15 16.16 -2.15
CA ASP A 232 18.31 17.59 -2.42
C ASP A 232 17.32 18.06 -3.51
N HIS A 233 16.90 17.17 -4.41
CA HIS A 233 15.87 17.44 -5.42
C HIS A 233 14.45 17.47 -4.83
N ASP A 234 14.09 16.47 -4.01
CA ASP A 234 12.80 16.41 -3.33
C ASP A 234 12.99 16.26 -1.80
N PRO A 235 13.23 17.37 -1.09
CA PRO A 235 13.45 17.35 0.36
C PRO A 235 12.18 17.00 1.15
N SER A 236 11.01 17.05 0.50
CA SER A 236 9.73 16.66 1.12
C SER A 236 9.56 15.14 1.18
N ASN A 237 10.29 14.41 0.35
CA ASN A 237 10.22 12.96 0.30
C ASN A 237 10.95 12.33 1.50
N LEU A 238 10.16 11.88 2.48
CA LEU A 238 10.65 11.22 3.69
C LEU A 238 11.46 9.95 3.39
N ILE A 239 11.20 9.28 2.26
CA ILE A 239 11.93 8.09 1.83
C ILE A 239 13.36 8.48 1.46
N ALA A 240 13.59 9.62 0.81
CA ALA A 240 14.95 10.10 0.50
C ALA A 240 15.83 10.22 1.76
N HIS A 241 15.34 10.92 2.78
CA HIS A 241 16.04 11.12 4.05
C HIS A 241 16.32 9.80 4.76
N ARG A 242 15.35 8.87 4.72
CA ARG A 242 15.50 7.52 5.26
C ARG A 242 16.66 6.77 4.60
N TRP A 243 16.71 6.76 3.27
CA TRP A 243 17.72 6.01 2.53
C TRP A 243 19.12 6.61 2.72
N VAL A 244 19.24 7.94 2.73
CA VAL A 244 20.51 8.63 3.06
C VAL A 244 20.97 8.24 4.46
N LYS A 245 20.09 8.31 5.47
CA LYS A 245 20.43 7.94 6.85
C LYS A 245 20.85 6.48 6.95
N GLN A 246 20.13 5.57 6.28
CA GLN A 246 20.49 4.16 6.24
C GLN A 246 21.87 3.97 5.62
N ALA A 247 22.10 4.50 4.41
CA ALA A 247 23.38 4.41 3.70
C ALA A 247 24.56 5.01 4.49
N LEU A 248 24.36 6.10 5.25
CA LEU A 248 25.38 6.71 6.11
C LEU A 248 25.62 5.91 7.40
N SER A 249 24.58 5.28 7.95
CA SER A 249 24.67 4.51 9.20
C SER A 249 25.33 3.14 9.02
N THR A 250 25.07 2.47 7.89
CA THR A 250 25.68 1.20 7.56
C THR A 250 26.99 1.41 6.81
N LYS A 251 28.13 1.32 7.52
CA LYS A 251 29.40 0.95 6.86
C LYS A 251 29.33 -0.45 6.22
N GLN A 252 28.30 -1.25 6.51
CA GLN A 252 28.01 -2.55 5.91
C GLN A 252 26.48 -2.71 5.76
N PHE A 253 25.98 -2.64 4.54
CA PHE A 253 24.55 -2.77 4.22
C PHE A 253 24.26 -4.27 4.01
N THR A 254 23.32 -4.86 4.76
CA THR A 254 22.96 -6.29 4.66
C THR A 254 21.56 -6.48 4.08
N PRO A 255 21.30 -7.44 3.16
CA PRO A 255 20.14 -7.41 2.26
C PRO A 255 18.83 -8.05 2.78
N GLY A 256 18.72 -8.35 4.08
CA GLY A 256 17.65 -9.23 4.61
C GLY A 256 16.37 -8.54 5.13
N ILE A 257 16.30 -7.21 5.21
CA ILE A 257 15.29 -6.51 6.02
C ILE A 257 14.32 -5.77 5.11
N THR A 258 13.39 -6.47 4.45
CA THR A 258 12.44 -5.81 3.53
C THR A 258 11.03 -5.70 4.09
N LEU A 259 10.61 -6.62 4.96
CA LEU A 259 9.29 -6.58 5.64
C LEU A 259 9.32 -5.89 7.01
N LEU A 260 10.43 -6.00 7.75
CA LEU A 260 10.71 -5.24 8.98
C LEU A 260 10.87 -3.73 8.72
N CYS A 261 11.05 -3.32 7.47
CA CYS A 261 11.31 -1.94 7.09
C CYS A 261 10.08 -1.02 7.14
N GLY A 262 8.85 -1.53 7.20
CA GLY A 262 7.66 -0.69 7.42
C GLY A 262 7.52 -0.27 8.89
N LEU A 263 7.48 -1.26 9.79
CA LEU A 263 7.38 -1.06 11.23
C LEU A 263 8.54 -0.24 11.80
N PHE A 264 9.78 -0.59 11.43
CA PHE A 264 10.96 0.13 11.87
C PHE A 264 11.04 1.56 11.32
N LEU A 265 10.45 1.80 10.12
CA LEU A 265 10.37 3.14 9.52
C LEU A 265 9.48 4.07 10.33
N TYR A 266 8.25 3.64 10.63
CA TYR A 266 7.31 4.48 11.36
C TYR A 266 7.74 4.69 12.81
N ARG A 267 8.40 3.70 13.43
CA ARG A 267 9.04 3.85 14.74
C ARG A 267 10.15 4.90 14.73
N LEU A 268 11.10 4.81 13.80
CA LEU A 268 12.21 5.77 13.71
C LEU A 268 11.74 7.19 13.35
N LEU A 269 10.75 7.31 12.46
CA LEU A 269 10.17 8.59 12.09
C LEU A 269 9.48 9.24 13.30
N PHE A 270 8.72 8.45 14.06
CA PHE A 270 8.12 8.89 15.31
C PHE A 270 9.19 9.33 16.33
N GLU A 271 10.20 8.50 16.60
CA GLU A 271 11.27 8.83 17.55
C GLU A 271 12.03 10.10 17.15
N PHE A 272 12.29 10.28 15.85
CA PHE A 272 12.94 11.47 15.30
C PHE A 272 12.09 12.72 15.40
N LEU A 273 10.83 12.69 14.92
CA LEU A 273 9.94 13.85 14.97
C LEU A 273 9.64 14.25 16.41
N ARG A 274 9.51 13.27 17.32
CA ARG A 274 9.38 13.51 18.76
C ARG A 274 10.62 14.16 19.36
N ALA A 275 11.82 13.75 18.95
CA ALA A 275 13.08 14.28 19.47
C ALA A 275 13.39 15.69 18.94
N GLU A 276 13.15 15.97 17.66
CA GLU A 276 13.52 17.25 17.05
C GLU A 276 12.44 18.33 17.17
N ARG A 277 11.15 17.98 17.31
CA ARG A 277 10.06 18.96 17.16
C ARG A 277 8.91 18.73 18.12
N SER A 278 9.02 19.29 19.32
CA SER A 278 7.91 19.37 20.29
C SER A 278 6.78 20.34 19.90
N GLN A 279 6.91 21.03 18.75
CA GLN A 279 5.97 22.10 18.34
C GLN A 279 5.16 21.80 17.08
N SER A 280 5.49 20.79 16.26
CA SER A 280 4.67 20.43 15.08
C SER A 280 3.75 19.25 15.38
N ASN A 281 2.52 19.27 14.86
CA ASN A 281 1.56 18.15 15.00
C ASN A 281 1.90 16.95 14.10
N GLU A 282 3.01 17.01 13.35
CA GLU A 282 3.43 15.98 12.39
C GLU A 282 3.82 14.69 13.09
N TRP A 283 4.46 14.76 14.27
CA TRP A 283 4.82 13.58 15.04
C TRP A 283 3.59 12.78 15.48
N VAL A 284 2.46 13.45 15.72
CA VAL A 284 1.18 12.82 16.10
C VAL A 284 0.66 11.97 14.94
N LEU A 285 0.69 12.50 13.71
CA LEU A 285 0.26 11.75 12.52
C LEU A 285 1.15 10.54 12.27
N SER A 286 2.47 10.69 12.42
CA SER A 286 3.41 9.58 12.29
C SER A 286 3.25 8.53 13.39
N ALA A 287 2.99 8.95 14.63
CA ALA A 287 2.71 8.05 15.75
C ALA A 287 1.41 7.26 15.52
N LEU A 288 0.33 7.92 15.07
CA LEU A 288 -0.93 7.27 14.71
C LEU A 288 -0.73 6.21 13.60
N ALA A 289 0.03 6.56 12.57
CA ALA A 289 0.36 5.62 11.50
C ALA A 289 1.20 4.44 12.02
N TYR A 290 2.14 4.70 12.95
CA TYR A 290 2.92 3.63 13.56
C TYR A 290 2.05 2.67 14.37
N VAL A 291 1.16 3.18 15.24
CA VAL A 291 0.27 2.34 16.06
C VAL A 291 -0.67 1.51 15.19
N ARG A 292 -1.18 2.07 14.09
CA ARG A 292 -2.04 1.31 13.14
C ARG A 292 -1.31 0.19 12.43
N LEU A 293 -0.01 0.37 12.16
CA LEU A 293 0.82 -0.65 11.53
C LEU A 293 1.35 -1.66 12.54
N ASP A 294 1.57 -1.22 13.77
CA ASP A 294 2.02 -2.01 14.91
C ASP A 294 1.11 -1.81 16.13
N PRO A 295 -0.03 -2.49 16.17
CA PRO A 295 -0.92 -2.39 17.33
C PRO A 295 -0.24 -2.87 18.62
N LYS A 296 0.81 -3.70 18.52
CA LYS A 296 1.61 -4.17 19.67
C LYS A 296 2.87 -3.34 19.92
N SER A 297 2.96 -2.15 19.33
CA SER A 297 4.11 -1.25 19.52
C SER A 297 4.32 -0.95 21.02
N PRO A 298 5.58 -0.75 21.48
CA PRO A 298 5.84 -0.49 22.89
C PRO A 298 5.09 0.75 23.39
N ARG A 299 4.32 0.57 24.46
CA ARG A 299 3.41 1.57 25.03
C ARG A 299 4.12 2.88 25.36
N ASP A 300 5.20 2.78 26.12
CA ASP A 300 5.97 3.92 26.63
C ASP A 300 6.66 4.71 25.49
N LEU A 301 6.92 4.02 24.37
CA LEU A 301 7.50 4.67 23.21
C LEU A 301 6.47 5.55 22.53
N VAL A 302 5.28 5.05 22.19
CA VAL A 302 4.39 5.74 21.22
C VAL A 302 3.01 6.03 21.76
N LEU A 303 2.40 5.11 22.49
CA LEU A 303 1.03 5.26 22.97
C LEU A 303 0.95 6.29 24.12
N GLU A 304 1.82 6.18 25.12
CA GLU A 304 1.84 7.14 26.24
C GLU A 304 2.06 8.59 25.81
N PRO A 305 3.03 8.90 24.91
CA PRO A 305 3.20 10.26 24.40
C PRO A 305 1.99 10.77 23.61
N LEU A 306 1.38 9.90 22.79
CA LEU A 306 0.16 10.25 22.05
C LEU A 306 -0.98 10.60 23.00
N LEU A 307 -1.22 9.77 24.02
CA LEU A 307 -2.27 10.02 25.01
C LEU A 307 -1.97 11.28 25.81
N SER A 308 -0.73 11.48 26.26
CA SER A 308 -0.30 12.69 26.95
C SER A 308 -0.51 13.96 26.11
N TYR A 309 -0.25 13.89 24.80
CA TYR A 309 -0.53 14.99 23.88
C TYR A 309 -2.02 15.32 23.79
N TYR A 310 -2.87 14.30 23.61
CA TYR A 310 -4.31 14.51 23.54
C TYR A 310 -4.89 15.02 24.87
N GLU A 311 -4.43 14.49 26.01
CA GLU A 311 -4.82 14.97 27.34
C GLU A 311 -4.46 16.44 27.54
N LYS A 312 -3.24 16.83 27.14
CA LYS A 312 -2.81 18.23 27.20
C LYS A 312 -3.67 19.11 26.30
N ALA A 313 -3.97 18.67 25.07
CA ALA A 313 -4.79 19.40 24.12
C ALA A 313 -6.26 19.58 24.59
N ILE A 314 -6.82 18.56 25.24
CA ILE A 314 -8.15 18.59 25.87
C ILE A 314 -8.14 19.53 27.09
N GLY A 315 -7.12 19.42 27.95
CA GLY A 315 -6.97 20.23 29.15
C GLY A 315 -6.84 21.73 28.85
N THR A 316 -6.01 22.10 27.86
CA THR A 316 -5.88 23.50 27.43
C THR A 316 -7.19 24.06 26.89
N SER A 317 -7.98 23.25 26.19
CA SER A 317 -9.25 23.68 25.60
C SER A 317 -10.35 23.85 26.66
N THR A 318 -10.33 23.04 27.72
CA THR A 318 -11.29 23.11 28.83
C THR A 318 -11.10 24.36 29.69
N ILE A 319 -9.84 24.78 29.91
CA ILE A 319 -9.51 26.00 30.67
C ILE A 319 -10.00 27.26 29.92
N LEU A 320 -9.91 27.27 28.59
CA LEU A 320 -10.37 28.40 27.77
C LEU A 320 -11.90 28.51 27.74
N SER A 321 -12.61 27.38 27.84
CA SER A 321 -14.08 27.34 27.85
C SER A 321 -14.70 27.81 29.19
N SER A 322 -13.97 27.65 30.30
CA SER A 322 -14.48 27.99 31.65
C SER A 322 -14.25 29.45 32.08
N GLN A 323 -13.55 30.26 31.28
CA GLN A 323 -13.37 31.69 31.60
C GLN A 323 -14.61 32.51 31.24
N PRO A 324 -15.06 33.41 32.14
CA PRO A 324 -16.22 34.25 31.88
C PRO A 324 -15.95 35.21 30.70
N PRO A 325 -16.94 35.43 29.81
CA PRO A 325 -16.76 36.17 28.55
C PRO A 325 -16.26 37.62 28.73
N ASN A 326 -16.41 38.18 29.93
CA ASN A 326 -16.05 39.57 30.24
C ASN A 326 -14.54 39.80 30.48
N LEU A 327 -13.72 38.75 30.66
CA LEU A 327 -12.25 38.89 30.87
C LEU A 327 -11.41 38.62 29.62
N LEU A 328 -11.97 37.94 28.61
CA LEU A 328 -11.27 37.64 27.36
C LEU A 328 -11.12 38.86 26.43
N SER A 329 -11.98 39.87 26.55
CA SER A 329 -11.96 41.06 25.69
C SER A 329 -10.78 42.01 25.95
N SER A 330 -10.11 41.94 27.11
CA SER A 330 -8.97 42.83 27.43
C SER A 330 -7.59 42.18 27.25
N MET A 331 -7.52 40.88 26.94
CA MET A 331 -6.26 40.14 26.73
C MET A 331 -5.97 39.76 25.27
N LEU A 332 -6.93 39.94 24.35
CA LEU A 332 -6.82 39.46 22.97
C LEU A 332 -6.36 40.52 21.94
N ASP A 333 -5.95 41.72 22.36
CA ASP A 333 -5.56 42.79 21.43
C ASP A 333 -4.10 42.72 20.92
N SER A 334 -3.32 41.69 21.25
CA SER A 334 -1.96 41.58 20.73
C SER A 334 -1.39 40.16 20.72
N SER A 335 -1.94 39.26 19.90
CA SER A 335 -1.17 38.26 19.14
C SER A 335 -2.10 37.41 18.28
N ARG A 336 -1.68 37.16 17.03
CA ARG A 336 -2.15 36.17 16.04
C ARG A 336 -3.45 35.42 16.34
N ARG A 337 -4.42 35.51 15.40
CA ARG A 337 -5.56 34.59 15.22
C ARG A 337 -5.12 33.13 15.38
N SER A 338 -5.19 32.62 16.60
CA SER A 338 -5.18 31.19 16.90
C SER A 338 -6.64 30.76 16.93
N ASP A 339 -6.98 29.80 16.07
CA ASP A 339 -8.29 29.17 16.05
C ASP A 339 -8.70 28.74 17.46
N SER A 340 -9.74 29.38 18.02
CA SER A 340 -10.31 28.97 19.29
C SER A 340 -10.83 27.55 19.13
N THR A 341 -10.20 26.60 19.82
CA THR A 341 -10.59 25.19 19.89
C THR A 341 -12.04 25.11 20.41
N GLY A 342 -13.00 24.98 19.50
CA GLY A 342 -14.41 24.86 19.86
C GLY A 342 -14.70 23.56 20.61
N PRO A 343 -15.83 23.45 21.33
CA PRO A 343 -16.23 22.23 22.05
C PRO A 343 -16.26 20.99 21.15
N GLU A 344 -16.57 21.15 19.86
CA GLU A 344 -16.52 20.08 18.86
C GLU A 344 -15.12 19.47 18.69
N GLN A 345 -14.05 20.28 18.77
CA GLN A 345 -12.69 19.79 18.65
C GLN A 345 -12.27 18.97 19.87
N ILE A 346 -12.74 19.33 21.08
CA ILE A 346 -12.50 18.55 22.30
C ILE A 346 -13.13 17.16 22.18
N THR A 347 -14.38 17.10 21.71
CA THR A 347 -15.07 15.84 21.47
C THR A 347 -14.35 14.98 20.44
N GLU A 348 -13.83 15.59 19.37
CA GLU A 348 -13.14 14.85 18.31
C GLU A 348 -11.78 14.29 18.74
N LEU A 349 -11.00 15.05 19.52
CA LEU A 349 -9.74 14.56 20.11
C LEU A 349 -10.01 13.40 21.08
N GLY A 350 -11.10 13.49 21.85
CA GLY A 350 -11.59 12.42 22.70
C GLY A 350 -11.86 11.12 21.99
N LYS A 351 -12.62 11.18 20.90
CA LYS A 351 -12.91 10.01 20.07
C LYS A 351 -11.63 9.37 19.55
N LYS A 352 -10.68 10.16 19.07
CA LYS A 352 -9.39 9.63 18.59
C LYS A 352 -8.60 8.90 19.68
N MET A 353 -8.62 9.39 20.93
CA MET A 353 -8.02 8.67 22.06
C MET A 353 -8.73 7.34 22.33
N ILE A 354 -10.06 7.33 22.32
CA ILE A 354 -10.85 6.12 22.54
C ILE A 354 -10.62 5.10 21.43
N GLU A 355 -10.64 5.53 20.16
CA GLU A 355 -10.33 4.70 18.99
C GLU A 355 -8.96 4.04 19.10
N LEU A 356 -7.92 4.80 19.51
CA LEU A 356 -6.58 4.25 19.69
C LEU A 356 -6.52 3.19 20.78
N LEU A 357 -7.21 3.41 21.90
CA LEU A 357 -7.27 2.45 23.00
C LEU A 357 -8.05 1.19 22.62
N LEU A 358 -9.15 1.34 21.88
CA LEU A 358 -9.96 0.21 21.43
C LEU A 358 -9.24 -0.63 20.36
N ASP A 359 -8.55 0.00 19.42
CA ASP A 359 -7.73 -0.67 18.40
C ASP A 359 -6.67 -1.59 19.05
N ARG A 360 -6.06 -1.16 20.16
CA ARG A 360 -5.14 -1.99 20.96
C ARG A 360 -5.79 -3.25 21.51
N PHE A 361 -6.96 -3.12 22.12
CA PHE A 361 -7.72 -4.25 22.65
C PHE A 361 -8.12 -5.24 21.54
N GLU A 362 -8.53 -4.76 20.37
CA GLU A 362 -8.87 -5.65 19.23
C GLU A 362 -7.69 -6.50 18.75
N HIS A 363 -6.46 -6.01 18.97
CA HIS A 363 -5.23 -6.70 18.64
C HIS A 363 -4.64 -7.52 19.80
N GLY A 364 -5.40 -7.68 20.90
CA GLY A 364 -5.08 -8.53 22.04
C GLY A 364 -4.09 -7.92 23.03
N ASP A 365 -4.04 -6.60 23.14
CA ASP A 365 -3.33 -5.90 24.20
C ASP A 365 -4.25 -5.73 25.42
N ASP A 366 -4.21 -6.72 26.32
CA ASP A 366 -5.06 -6.79 27.53
C ASP A 366 -4.39 -6.17 28.77
N ASP A 367 -3.44 -5.23 28.59
CA ASP A 367 -2.78 -4.54 29.70
C ASP A 367 -3.82 -3.85 30.62
N PRO A 368 -3.87 -4.18 31.93
CA PRO A 368 -4.77 -3.53 32.88
C PRO A 368 -4.70 -2.00 32.86
N TRP A 369 -3.51 -1.44 32.59
CA TRP A 369 -3.34 0.01 32.46
C TRP A 369 -4.18 0.61 31.33
N LEU A 370 -4.35 -0.11 30.20
CA LEU A 370 -5.19 0.36 29.10
C LEU A 370 -6.66 0.41 29.51
N VAL A 371 -7.10 -0.55 30.34
CA VAL A 371 -8.49 -0.62 30.83
C VAL A 371 -8.77 0.54 31.76
N ASP A 372 -7.85 0.82 32.69
CA ASP A 372 -7.93 1.96 33.59
C ASP A 372 -7.92 3.27 32.81
N LYS A 373 -7.03 3.40 31.82
CA LYS A 373 -6.91 4.60 31.00
C LYS A 373 -8.18 4.85 30.18
N LEU A 374 -8.72 3.81 29.55
CA LEU A 374 -9.96 3.88 28.79
C LEU A 374 -11.14 4.28 29.70
N THR A 375 -11.24 3.67 30.88
CA THR A 375 -12.27 3.98 31.88
C THR A 375 -12.19 5.44 32.33
N ASN A 376 -10.99 5.94 32.60
CA ASN A 376 -10.76 7.33 32.98
C ASN A 376 -11.13 8.31 31.86
N VAL A 377 -10.73 8.03 30.61
CA VAL A 377 -11.07 8.86 29.45
C VAL A 377 -12.61 8.89 29.28
N LEU A 378 -13.27 7.74 29.35
CA LEU A 378 -14.73 7.65 29.23
C LEU A 378 -15.47 8.38 30.36
N ALA A 379 -15.01 8.23 31.61
CA ALA A 379 -15.57 8.94 32.76
C ALA A 379 -15.42 10.47 32.61
N HIS A 380 -14.26 10.92 32.12
CA HIS A 380 -14.04 12.34 31.82
C HIS A 380 -15.02 12.84 30.76
N PHE A 381 -15.22 12.12 29.65
CA PHE A 381 -16.20 12.48 28.62
C PHE A 381 -17.64 12.50 29.13
N LYS A 382 -18.01 11.58 30.03
CA LYS A 382 -19.32 11.57 30.68
C LYS A 382 -19.53 12.82 31.56
N SER A 383 -18.48 13.27 32.25
CA SER A 383 -18.52 14.44 33.12
C SER A 383 -18.69 15.77 32.38
N ILE A 384 -18.26 15.86 31.12
CA ILE A 384 -18.41 17.05 30.26
C ILE A 384 -19.88 17.24 29.80
N GLY A 385 -20.72 16.23 30.00
CA GLY A 385 -22.19 16.34 29.95
C GLY A 385 -22.83 15.73 28.70
N PRO A 386 -24.08 15.22 28.82
CA PRO A 386 -24.78 14.49 27.75
C PRO A 386 -25.20 15.36 26.55
N ALA A 387 -25.15 16.69 26.66
CA ALA A 387 -25.54 17.60 25.58
C ALA A 387 -24.63 17.53 24.34
N HIS A 388 -23.42 16.97 24.47
CA HIS A 388 -22.43 16.91 23.38
C HIS A 388 -22.21 15.50 22.82
N LEU A 389 -22.69 14.47 23.53
CA LEU A 389 -22.72 13.09 23.05
C LEU A 389 -24.10 12.84 22.42
N ASN A 390 -24.29 13.33 21.19
CA ASN A 390 -25.50 13.07 20.41
C ASN A 390 -25.77 11.55 20.33
N ALA A 391 -27.03 11.14 20.11
CA ALA A 391 -27.44 9.73 19.97
C ALA A 391 -26.62 8.91 18.94
N ASN A 392 -25.90 9.59 18.03
CA ASN A 392 -24.95 9.00 17.09
C ASN A 392 -23.68 8.43 17.75
N SER A 393 -23.28 8.90 18.93
CA SER A 393 -22.10 8.41 19.66
C SER A 393 -22.35 7.06 20.33
N THR A 394 -23.53 6.86 20.93
CA THR A 394 -24.03 5.55 21.39
C THR A 394 -24.25 4.57 20.24
N HIS A 395 -24.62 5.07 19.05
CA HIS A 395 -24.77 4.27 17.84
C HIS A 395 -23.43 3.77 17.28
N TRP A 396 -22.38 4.61 17.30
CA TRP A 396 -21.04 4.23 16.84
C TRP A 396 -20.43 3.09 17.67
N PHE A 397 -20.60 3.10 18.99
CA PHE A 397 -20.10 2.02 19.84
C PHE A 397 -20.95 0.74 19.73
N SER A 398 -22.27 0.87 19.64
CA SER A 398 -23.14 -0.28 19.33
C SER A 398 -22.77 -0.95 18.01
N LEU A 399 -22.40 -0.17 16.98
CA LEU A 399 -21.84 -0.68 15.74
C LEU A 399 -20.49 -1.36 15.98
N TYR A 400 -19.56 -0.74 16.70
CA TYR A 400 -18.23 -1.30 16.98
C TYR A 400 -18.31 -2.68 17.68
N THR A 401 -19.12 -2.81 18.75
CA THR A 401 -19.34 -4.08 19.45
C THR A 401 -20.06 -5.14 18.61
N ARG A 402 -20.81 -4.72 17.58
CA ARG A 402 -21.58 -5.62 16.72
C ARG A 402 -20.78 -6.12 15.52
N PHE A 403 -19.71 -5.42 15.15
CA PHE A 403 -18.88 -5.70 13.97
C PHE A 403 -17.49 -6.25 14.28
N SER A 404 -17.08 -6.35 15.56
CA SER A 404 -15.83 -7.02 15.94
C SER A 404 -16.09 -8.49 16.35
N PRO A 405 -15.84 -9.49 15.48
CA PRO A 405 -16.14 -10.90 15.76
C PRO A 405 -15.15 -11.58 16.72
N ARG A 406 -14.20 -10.84 17.31
CA ARG A 406 -13.21 -11.37 18.26
C ARG A 406 -13.63 -11.09 19.70
N LYS A 407 -13.26 -12.00 20.61
CA LYS A 407 -13.59 -11.91 22.04
C LYS A 407 -12.95 -10.66 22.66
N ILE A 408 -13.73 -9.59 22.80
CA ILE A 408 -13.37 -8.45 23.66
C ILE A 408 -13.20 -9.01 25.08
N SER A 409 -12.11 -8.62 25.76
CA SER A 409 -11.85 -9.05 27.13
C SER A 409 -13.07 -8.78 28.04
N PRO A 410 -13.47 -9.73 28.90
CA PRO A 410 -14.57 -9.53 29.84
C PRO A 410 -14.42 -8.26 30.68
N ALA A 411 -13.19 -7.85 30.99
CA ALA A 411 -12.89 -6.62 31.73
C ALA A 411 -13.34 -5.36 30.98
N VAL A 412 -13.09 -5.30 29.66
CA VAL A 412 -13.52 -4.18 28.80
C VAL A 412 -15.05 -4.14 28.72
N CYS A 413 -15.69 -5.30 28.51
CA CYS A 413 -17.14 -5.41 28.52
C CYS A 413 -17.76 -4.95 29.85
N LEU A 414 -17.12 -5.28 30.98
CA LEU A 414 -17.58 -4.91 32.32
C LEU A 414 -17.42 -3.41 32.58
N ALA A 415 -16.26 -2.83 32.24
CA ALA A 415 -16.00 -1.40 32.36
C ALA A 415 -17.02 -0.56 31.58
N PHE A 416 -17.35 -0.96 30.34
CA PHE A 416 -18.38 -0.31 29.54
C PHE A 416 -19.79 -0.50 30.08
N LYS A 417 -20.12 -1.71 30.55
CA LYS A 417 -21.42 -2.00 31.18
C LYS A 417 -21.66 -1.07 32.38
N HIS A 418 -20.67 -0.92 33.26
CA HIS A 418 -20.73 0.00 34.40
C HIS A 418 -20.91 1.47 33.96
N LEU A 419 -20.20 1.88 32.91
CA LEU A 419 -20.29 3.24 32.36
C LEU A 419 -21.68 3.56 31.80
N CYS A 420 -22.31 2.59 31.12
CA CYS A 420 -23.65 2.69 30.55
C CYS A 420 -24.76 2.59 31.61
N GLU A 421 -24.60 1.72 32.62
CA GLU A 421 -25.63 1.45 33.63
C GLU A 421 -25.57 2.42 34.83
N GLY A 422 -24.51 3.23 34.95
CA GLY A 422 -24.42 4.27 35.97
C GLY A 422 -24.16 3.77 37.39
N GLY A 423 -23.63 2.56 37.56
CA GLY A 423 -23.28 1.99 38.86
C GLY A 423 -21.85 2.34 39.31
N GLU A 424 -21.67 2.64 40.60
CA GLU A 424 -20.35 2.77 41.25
C GLU A 424 -19.59 1.45 41.25
N LEU A 425 -18.29 1.50 40.97
CA LEU A 425 -17.40 0.35 40.89
C LEU A 425 -16.82 0.09 42.29
N VAL A 426 -17.39 -0.87 43.04
CA VAL A 426 -16.84 -1.32 44.31
C VAL A 426 -15.82 -2.43 44.02
N VAL A 427 -14.54 -2.07 43.96
CA VAL A 427 -13.44 -3.05 44.01
C VAL A 427 -13.42 -3.60 45.43
N LYS A 428 -13.88 -4.85 45.59
CA LYS A 428 -13.64 -5.57 46.84
C LYS A 428 -12.25 -6.20 46.75
N ASP A 429 -11.35 -5.73 47.60
CA ASP A 429 -10.11 -6.42 47.91
C ASP A 429 -10.47 -7.74 48.59
N GLU A 430 -10.31 -8.87 47.89
CA GLU A 430 -10.39 -10.20 48.51
C GLU A 430 -9.01 -10.56 49.08
N GLU A 431 -8.72 -10.02 50.27
CA GLU A 431 -7.79 -10.64 51.20
C GLU A 431 -8.58 -11.43 52.27
N GLY A 432 -8.49 -12.76 52.18
CA GLY A 432 -8.53 -13.67 53.33
C GLY A 432 -9.89 -14.12 53.85
N GLU A 433 -10.19 -15.41 53.71
CA GLU A 433 -10.34 -16.28 54.89
C GLU A 433 -10.27 -17.78 54.56
N LEU A 434 -9.57 -18.48 55.45
CA LEU A 434 -9.35 -19.92 55.52
C LEU A 434 -10.58 -20.66 56.06
N ALA A 435 -11.02 -21.71 55.37
CA ALA A 435 -11.67 -22.89 55.97
C ALA A 435 -11.48 -24.08 55.00
N LYS A 436 -10.56 -25.00 55.28
CA LYS A 436 -10.79 -26.32 55.90
C LYS A 436 -11.81 -27.22 55.15
N GLY A 437 -11.24 -28.26 54.53
CA GLY A 437 -11.77 -29.63 54.54
C GLY A 437 -12.65 -30.01 53.37
N GLU A 438 -12.13 -30.84 52.47
CA GLU A 438 -12.54 -32.25 52.34
C GLU A 438 -11.63 -32.91 51.29
N GLU A 439 -10.92 -33.95 51.74
CA GLU A 439 -10.28 -34.95 50.90
C GLU A 439 -11.42 -35.76 50.26
N ASP A 440 -11.37 -35.94 48.94
CA ASP A 440 -11.98 -37.10 48.31
C ASP A 440 -11.07 -37.56 47.17
N ASP A 441 -10.68 -38.81 47.31
CA ASP A 441 -10.02 -39.66 46.33
C ASP A 441 -10.77 -39.67 44.99
N LEU A 442 -10.06 -39.88 43.88
CA LEU A 442 -10.46 -40.79 42.79
C LEU A 442 -9.43 -40.73 41.64
N GLU A 443 -8.68 -41.83 41.58
CA GLU A 443 -8.35 -42.62 40.39
C GLU A 443 -7.53 -41.98 39.25
N GLU A 444 -6.24 -42.38 39.26
CA GLU A 444 -5.38 -42.58 38.09
C GLU A 444 -6.06 -43.54 37.10
N GLU A 445 -6.21 -43.10 35.84
CA GLU A 445 -6.31 -44.03 34.71
C GLU A 445 -5.19 -43.73 33.71
N ASP A 446 -4.30 -44.73 33.61
CA ASP A 446 -3.34 -44.96 32.56
C ASP A 446 -4.05 -45.17 31.21
N GLU A 447 -3.60 -44.49 30.17
CA GLU A 447 -3.75 -44.99 28.79
C GLU A 447 -2.40 -44.90 28.05
N GLU A 448 -1.61 -45.97 28.24
CA GLU A 448 -0.70 -46.48 27.21
C GLU A 448 -1.49 -47.28 26.17
N SER A 449 -1.32 -46.99 24.89
CA SER A 449 -1.40 -47.96 23.78
C SER A 449 -0.82 -47.31 22.51
N GLU A 450 0.36 -47.74 22.08
CA GLU A 450 0.60 -48.79 21.07
C GLU A 450 0.53 -48.33 19.61
N LEU A 451 1.73 -48.15 19.04
CA LEU A 451 2.23 -48.75 17.79
C LEU A 451 1.25 -48.97 16.62
N ALA A 452 1.53 -48.29 15.50
CA ALA A 452 1.42 -48.90 14.18
C ALA A 452 2.55 -48.39 13.27
N VAL A 453 3.50 -49.29 13.02
CA VAL A 453 4.49 -49.26 11.96
C VAL A 453 3.82 -49.85 10.72
N GLU A 454 3.77 -49.12 9.62
CA GLU A 454 3.61 -49.73 8.29
C GLU A 454 4.71 -49.21 7.37
N ASN A 455 5.67 -50.11 7.12
CA ASN A 455 6.48 -50.13 5.92
C ASN A 455 5.61 -50.64 4.77
N GLU A 456 5.62 -49.98 3.61
CA GLU A 456 5.48 -50.67 2.33
C GLU A 456 6.54 -50.15 1.36
N GLU A 457 7.48 -51.05 1.06
CA GLU A 457 8.28 -51.09 -0.15
C GLU A 457 7.44 -51.63 -1.31
N GLY A 458 7.76 -51.19 -2.53
CA GLY A 458 7.33 -51.79 -3.81
C GLY A 458 6.89 -50.71 -4.79
N GLY A 459 7.47 -50.51 -5.96
CA GLY A 459 8.34 -51.34 -6.77
C GLY A 459 7.90 -51.16 -8.23
N GLU A 460 8.75 -50.53 -9.04
CA GLU A 460 9.07 -50.75 -10.47
C GLU A 460 9.78 -49.53 -11.07
#